data_AF-A0A5E6S0Q7-F1
#
_entry.id   AF-A0A5E6S0Q7-F1
#
_cell.length_a   1.000
_cell.length_b   1.000
_cell.length_c   1.000
_cell.angle_alpha   90.00
_cell.angle_beta   90.00
_cell.angle_gamma   90.00
#
_symmetry.space_group_name_H-M   'P 1'
#
loop_
_entity.id
_entity.type
_entity.pdbx_description
1 polymer ?
#
loop_
_entity_poly.entity_id
_entity_poly.type
_entity_poly.pdbx_seq_one_letter_code
_entity_poly.pdbx_strand_id
1 'polypeptide(L)'
;MPAINASRHHGLVDLPSLRKRAKQLLKALKSNQAEQARVQLRTIGLPGPDYKLADTQWLVAREAGFPSWPKLIAHADSVAFAARHPDFAASNEATVQHWRCGNDIEHSLRVAGFTGTFHMFDDPMVMGPVPALPDDDYWQVRAAFIQQTFGLSPRDAQQRQASQRQALAQLGHDSELVLWCEGDAYDQLFLIRLLASLATVPRRLELIEINRVPGVERFIGLGQLAPDVLAWLWPQRRALAADALALAREAWAAYTSADPGNWARMAGQVHPALPLLGPALGRQLQELPGASDGLSLTQRLTLRILADHGALPAGKVFTHLSKDYEPLPFLGDLMFATLLRPLIDAPQPLVQEQPGGEWQHGLVRITDLGERVLRGTVNWLDCAPAERWVGGVQIVAEQKPWVVSEHGDVWRR
;
A
#
# COMPACT_ATOMS: atom_id res chain seq x y z
N MET A 1 21.33 -7.87 -25.22
CA MET A 1 20.07 -8.18 -24.53
C MET A 1 18.92 -7.51 -25.26
N PRO A 2 17.92 -8.23 -25.77
CA PRO A 2 16.56 -7.72 -25.81
C PRO A 2 15.92 -8.01 -24.46
N ALA A 3 15.58 -6.96 -23.72
CA ALA A 3 14.78 -7.04 -22.52
C ALA A 3 13.34 -7.42 -22.92
N ILE A 4 12.84 -8.54 -22.40
CA ILE A 4 11.40 -8.75 -22.26
C ILE A 4 11.20 -9.33 -20.87
N ASN A 5 10.89 -8.41 -19.95
CA ASN A 5 10.28 -8.74 -18.68
C ASN A 5 9.09 -9.65 -18.97
N ALA A 6 9.13 -10.91 -18.52
CA ALA A 6 7.87 -11.49 -18.08
C ALA A 6 7.30 -10.44 -17.12
N SER A 7 6.13 -9.87 -17.42
CA SER A 7 5.64 -8.71 -16.68
C SER A 7 5.39 -9.10 -15.23
N ARG A 8 6.40 -8.92 -14.37
CA ARG A 8 6.36 -9.18 -12.92
C ARG A 8 5.66 -8.06 -12.16
N HIS A 9 4.86 -7.28 -12.88
CA HIS A 9 4.14 -6.12 -12.39
C HIS A 9 2.68 -6.48 -12.14
N HIS A 10 1.96 -6.94 -13.17
CA HIS A 10 0.51 -7.10 -13.12
C HIS A 10 0.02 -8.53 -12.80
N GLY A 11 0.93 -9.46 -12.48
CA GLY A 11 0.60 -10.82 -12.02
C GLY A 11 0.16 -11.82 -13.09
N LEU A 12 0.02 -11.41 -14.37
CA LEU A 12 -0.24 -12.37 -15.46
C LEU A 12 1.06 -12.98 -15.95
N VAL A 13 1.06 -14.32 -15.99
CA VAL A 13 2.21 -15.11 -16.42
C VAL A 13 2.06 -15.49 -17.89
N ASP A 14 2.97 -14.99 -18.74
CA ASP A 14 3.06 -15.40 -20.15
C ASP A 14 3.75 -16.78 -20.27
N LEU A 15 2.97 -17.82 -20.00
CA LEU A 15 3.44 -19.21 -20.01
C LEU A 15 4.03 -19.64 -21.37
N PRO A 16 3.45 -19.29 -22.54
CA PRO A 16 4.07 -19.55 -23.84
C PRO A 16 5.48 -18.95 -23.98
N SER A 17 5.68 -17.69 -23.61
CA SER A 17 6.99 -17.04 -23.68
C SER A 17 7.98 -17.67 -22.70
N LEU A 18 7.56 -18.00 -21.48
CA LEU A 18 8.43 -18.68 -20.51
C LEU A 18 8.84 -20.09 -20.97
N ARG A 19 7.93 -20.85 -21.61
CA ARG A 19 8.26 -22.15 -22.23
C ARG A 19 9.31 -22.00 -23.32
N LYS A 20 9.17 -20.98 -24.18
CA LYS A 20 10.14 -20.66 -25.23
C LYS A 20 11.50 -20.28 -24.63
N ARG A 21 11.51 -19.43 -23.60
CA ARG A 21 12.71 -19.03 -22.87
C ARG A 21 13.45 -20.22 -22.26
N ALA A 22 12.76 -21.13 -21.57
CA ALA A 22 13.39 -22.30 -20.96
C ALA A 22 14.10 -23.19 -22.00
N LYS A 23 13.49 -23.37 -23.19
CA LYS A 23 14.10 -24.10 -24.32
C LYS A 23 15.31 -23.35 -24.91
N GLN A 24 15.21 -22.03 -25.07
CA GLN A 24 16.31 -21.20 -25.57
C GLN A 24 17.50 -21.19 -24.60
N LEU A 25 17.23 -21.09 -23.29
CA LEU A 25 18.26 -21.14 -22.25
C LEU A 25 18.98 -22.49 -22.26
N LEU A 26 18.26 -23.60 -22.43
CA LEU A 26 18.86 -24.92 -22.54
C LEU A 26 19.80 -25.01 -23.75
N LYS A 27 19.36 -24.48 -24.91
CA LYS A 27 20.21 -24.41 -26.10
C LYS A 27 21.48 -23.58 -25.83
N ALA A 28 21.35 -22.42 -25.20
CA ALA A 28 22.49 -21.57 -24.87
C ALA A 28 23.47 -22.22 -23.87
N LEU A 29 22.97 -22.96 -22.88
CA LEU A 29 23.80 -23.73 -21.94
C LEU A 29 24.62 -24.81 -22.66
N LYS A 30 23.99 -25.54 -23.59
CA LYS A 30 24.65 -26.56 -24.44
C LYS A 30 25.67 -25.96 -25.40
N SER A 31 25.44 -24.74 -25.87
CA SER A 31 26.35 -24.00 -26.76
C SER A 31 27.37 -23.12 -26.03
N ASN A 32 27.49 -23.21 -24.71
CA ASN A 32 28.47 -22.44 -23.92
C ASN A 32 28.26 -20.91 -23.96
N GLN A 33 27.01 -20.47 -24.09
CA GLN A 33 26.60 -19.06 -24.27
C GLN A 33 25.75 -18.51 -23.11
N ALA A 34 25.66 -19.22 -21.98
CA ALA A 34 24.82 -18.83 -20.84
C ALA A 34 25.57 -18.99 -19.50
N GLU A 35 26.70 -18.28 -19.35
CA GLU A 35 27.59 -18.45 -18.18
C GLU A 35 26.92 -18.08 -16.85
N GLN A 36 26.14 -17.00 -16.80
CA GLN A 36 25.39 -16.62 -15.60
C GLN A 36 24.45 -17.73 -15.11
N ALA A 37 23.70 -18.36 -16.03
CA ALA A 37 22.81 -19.45 -15.68
C ALA A 37 23.58 -20.70 -15.20
N ARG A 38 24.80 -20.94 -15.70
CA ARG A 38 25.67 -22.02 -15.19
C ARG A 38 26.13 -21.76 -13.79
N VAL A 39 26.52 -20.53 -13.47
CA VAL A 39 26.89 -20.15 -12.10
C VAL A 39 25.71 -20.41 -11.17
N GLN A 40 24.50 -19.95 -11.54
CA GLN A 40 23.30 -20.19 -10.75
C GLN A 40 23.00 -21.69 -10.56
N LEU A 41 23.10 -22.51 -11.62
CA LEU A 41 22.87 -23.96 -11.54
C LEU A 41 23.93 -24.67 -10.71
N ARG A 42 25.20 -24.27 -10.80
CA ARG A 42 26.28 -24.81 -9.95
C ARG A 42 26.03 -24.53 -8.47
N THR A 43 25.61 -23.31 -8.14
CA THR A 43 25.33 -22.91 -6.75
C THR A 43 24.23 -23.77 -6.11
N ILE A 44 23.33 -24.35 -6.90
CA ILE A 44 22.26 -25.24 -6.43
C ILE A 44 22.58 -26.74 -6.64
N GLY A 45 23.84 -27.09 -6.92
CA GLY A 45 24.30 -28.48 -7.02
C GLY A 45 24.14 -29.13 -8.39
N LEU A 46 23.92 -28.36 -9.46
CA LEU A 46 23.83 -28.86 -10.84
C LEU A 46 25.06 -28.38 -11.66
N PRO A 47 26.19 -29.11 -11.63
CA PRO A 47 27.45 -28.65 -12.23
C PRO A 47 27.50 -28.70 -13.76
N GLY A 48 26.55 -29.40 -14.41
CA GLY A 48 26.58 -29.70 -15.84
C GLY A 48 27.60 -30.79 -16.19
N PRO A 49 27.94 -30.97 -17.48
CA PRO A 49 27.43 -30.25 -18.66
C PRO A 49 26.05 -30.72 -19.15
N ASP A 50 25.54 -31.82 -18.61
CA ASP A 50 24.32 -32.52 -19.06
C ASP A 50 23.03 -31.87 -18.55
N TYR A 51 22.89 -30.57 -18.77
CA TYR A 51 21.69 -29.82 -18.41
C TYR A 51 20.46 -30.35 -19.16
N LYS A 52 19.35 -30.48 -18.44
CA LYS A 52 18.04 -30.90 -18.93
C LYS A 52 17.09 -29.70 -18.99
N LEU A 53 15.99 -29.86 -19.71
CA LEU A 53 14.93 -28.85 -19.77
C LEU A 53 14.35 -28.54 -18.38
N ALA A 54 14.28 -29.54 -17.51
CA ALA A 54 13.83 -29.36 -16.13
C ALA A 54 14.70 -28.34 -15.35
N ASP A 55 16.02 -28.34 -15.58
CA ASP A 55 16.95 -27.44 -14.91
C ASP A 55 16.72 -25.98 -15.34
N THR A 56 16.52 -25.76 -16.64
CA THR A 56 16.23 -24.41 -17.16
C THR A 56 14.82 -23.94 -16.86
N GLN A 57 13.85 -24.85 -16.81
CA GLN A 57 12.50 -24.57 -16.33
C GLN A 57 12.50 -24.17 -14.85
N TRP A 58 13.32 -24.82 -14.03
CA TRP A 58 13.48 -24.45 -12.62
C TRP A 58 14.02 -23.03 -12.47
N LEU A 59 15.09 -22.67 -13.20
CA LEU A 59 15.64 -21.30 -13.20
C LEU A 59 14.60 -20.28 -13.64
N VAL A 60 13.95 -20.51 -14.79
CA VAL A 60 12.95 -19.58 -15.34
C VAL A 60 11.77 -19.41 -14.38
N ALA A 61 11.34 -20.48 -13.70
CA ALA A 61 10.29 -20.38 -12.69
C ALA A 61 10.71 -19.51 -11.49
N ARG A 62 11.95 -19.70 -10.99
CA ARG A 62 12.50 -18.92 -9.88
C ARG A 62 12.62 -17.44 -10.23
N GLU A 63 13.14 -17.14 -11.41
CA GLU A 63 13.24 -15.77 -11.94
C GLU A 63 11.85 -15.12 -12.12
N ALA A 64 10.83 -15.91 -12.44
CA ALA A 64 9.44 -15.45 -12.51
C ALA A 64 8.76 -15.34 -11.13
N GLY A 65 9.45 -15.61 -10.02
CA GLY A 65 8.89 -15.52 -8.66
C GLY A 65 8.17 -16.78 -8.16
N PHE A 66 8.36 -17.92 -8.81
CA PHE A 66 7.73 -19.19 -8.44
C PHE A 66 8.76 -20.20 -7.91
N PRO A 67 8.41 -21.01 -6.90
CA PRO A 67 9.36 -21.95 -6.31
C PRO A 67 9.67 -23.16 -7.21
N SER A 68 8.83 -23.42 -8.22
CA SER A 68 9.01 -24.51 -9.17
C SER A 68 8.17 -24.29 -10.44
N TRP A 69 8.55 -24.95 -11.53
CA TRP A 69 7.83 -24.91 -12.79
C TRP A 69 6.38 -25.43 -12.70
N PRO A 70 6.07 -26.53 -11.99
CA PRO A 70 4.68 -26.96 -11.78
C PRO A 70 3.81 -25.93 -11.04
N LYS A 71 4.35 -25.26 -10.00
CA LYS A 71 3.59 -24.20 -9.30
C LYS A 71 3.34 -22.98 -10.18
N LEU A 72 4.29 -22.64 -11.07
CA LEU A 72 4.09 -21.59 -12.07
C LEU A 72 2.96 -21.94 -13.03
N ILE A 73 2.96 -23.16 -13.58
CA ILE A 73 1.89 -23.64 -14.46
C ILE A 73 0.55 -23.62 -13.74
N ALA A 74 0.48 -24.21 -12.54
CA ALA A 74 -0.77 -24.29 -11.79
C ALA A 74 -1.34 -22.90 -11.49
N HIS A 75 -0.49 -21.93 -11.15
CA HIS A 75 -0.93 -20.55 -10.98
C HIS A 75 -1.47 -19.95 -12.27
N ALA A 76 -0.71 -20.04 -13.38
CA ALA A 76 -1.13 -19.50 -14.67
C ALA A 76 -2.45 -20.13 -15.15
N ASP A 77 -2.60 -21.44 -15.01
CA ASP A 77 -3.82 -22.17 -15.37
C ASP A 77 -5.00 -21.77 -14.46
N SER A 78 -4.76 -21.55 -13.16
CA SER A 78 -5.81 -21.10 -12.23
C SER A 78 -6.32 -19.69 -12.54
N VAL A 79 -5.43 -18.77 -12.92
CA VAL A 79 -5.80 -17.41 -13.34
C VAL A 79 -6.59 -17.46 -14.65
N ALA A 80 -6.09 -18.20 -15.64
CA ALA A 80 -6.79 -18.39 -16.92
C ALA A 80 -8.12 -19.14 -16.78
N PHE A 81 -8.26 -20.01 -15.78
CA PHE A 81 -9.52 -20.67 -15.47
C PHE A 81 -10.52 -19.68 -14.90
N ALA A 82 -10.14 -18.91 -13.87
CA ALA A 82 -11.00 -17.92 -13.24
C ALA A 82 -11.49 -16.86 -14.25
N ALA A 83 -10.58 -16.34 -15.07
CA ALA A 83 -10.92 -15.35 -16.10
C ALA A 83 -11.93 -15.87 -17.16
N ARG A 84 -11.91 -17.18 -17.46
CA ARG A 84 -12.84 -17.79 -18.43
C ARG A 84 -14.17 -18.24 -17.81
N HIS A 85 -14.26 -18.30 -16.49
CA HIS A 85 -15.44 -18.79 -15.80
C HIS A 85 -15.82 -17.83 -14.64
N PRO A 86 -16.20 -16.58 -14.95
CA PRO A 86 -16.58 -15.60 -13.92
C PRO A 86 -17.74 -16.11 -13.04
N ASP A 87 -18.67 -16.89 -13.60
CA ASP A 87 -19.83 -17.45 -12.90
C ASP A 87 -19.54 -18.73 -12.10
N PHE A 88 -18.31 -19.27 -12.15
CA PHE A 88 -17.99 -20.56 -11.53
C PHE A 88 -18.12 -20.53 -10.00
N ALA A 89 -17.78 -19.40 -9.39
CA ALA A 89 -18.11 -19.15 -8.00
C ALA A 89 -19.57 -18.69 -7.95
N ALA A 90 -20.51 -19.64 -7.96
CA ALA A 90 -21.95 -19.40 -7.89
C ALA A 90 -22.27 -18.29 -6.88
N SER A 91 -22.45 -17.07 -7.39
CA SER A 91 -22.61 -15.88 -6.57
C SER A 91 -23.63 -14.98 -7.24
N ASN A 92 -24.54 -14.42 -6.45
CA ASN A 92 -25.40 -13.31 -6.87
C ASN A 92 -24.54 -12.05 -6.99
N GLU A 93 -23.51 -12.08 -7.82
CA GLU A 93 -22.52 -11.02 -7.95
C GLU A 93 -23.18 -9.70 -8.37
N ALA A 94 -24.19 -9.74 -9.24
CA ALA A 94 -24.95 -8.58 -9.65
C ALA A 94 -25.64 -7.81 -8.51
N THR A 95 -25.88 -8.43 -7.35
CA THR A 95 -26.47 -7.76 -6.17
C THR A 95 -25.43 -7.30 -5.15
N VAL A 96 -24.14 -7.57 -5.41
CA VAL A 96 -23.03 -7.19 -4.53
C VAL A 96 -22.71 -5.70 -4.68
N GLN A 97 -22.36 -5.08 -3.56
CA GLN A 97 -21.70 -3.80 -3.48
C GLN A 97 -20.20 -4.04 -3.26
N HIS A 98 -19.38 -3.66 -4.24
CA HIS A 98 -17.93 -3.71 -4.14
C HIS A 98 -17.42 -2.41 -3.55
N TRP A 99 -16.66 -2.50 -2.46
CA TRP A 99 -16.10 -1.33 -1.78
C TRP A 99 -14.57 -1.34 -1.85
N ARG A 100 -13.99 -0.17 -2.17
CA ARG A 100 -12.54 0.07 -2.29
C ARG A 100 -12.23 1.49 -1.81
N CYS A 101 -11.00 1.72 -1.34
CA CYS A 101 -10.58 3.05 -0.88
C CYS A 101 -10.24 4.05 -2.02
N GLY A 102 -10.48 3.65 -3.26
CA GLY A 102 -10.14 4.34 -4.50
C GLY A 102 -10.90 3.71 -5.67
N ASN A 103 -10.68 4.20 -6.89
CA ASN A 103 -11.33 3.72 -8.11
C ASN A 103 -10.36 3.02 -9.08
N ASP A 104 -9.13 2.72 -8.63
CA ASP A 104 -8.03 2.16 -9.40
C ASP A 104 -8.31 0.77 -9.98
N ILE A 105 -9.28 0.03 -9.40
CA ILE A 105 -9.73 -1.26 -9.91
C ILE A 105 -11.13 -1.25 -10.55
N GLU A 106 -11.86 -0.14 -10.51
CA GLU A 106 -13.27 -0.10 -10.94
C GLU A 106 -13.44 -0.57 -12.40
N HIS A 107 -12.62 -0.04 -13.30
CA HIS A 107 -12.63 -0.46 -14.70
C HIS A 107 -12.17 -1.91 -14.86
N SER A 108 -11.10 -2.31 -14.16
CA SER A 108 -10.58 -3.68 -14.23
C SER A 108 -11.57 -4.72 -13.72
N LEU A 109 -12.38 -4.39 -12.71
CA LEU A 109 -13.47 -5.24 -12.25
C LEU A 109 -14.53 -5.41 -13.35
N ARG A 110 -14.95 -4.34 -14.02
CA ARG A 110 -15.89 -4.45 -15.15
C ARG A 110 -15.33 -5.32 -16.28
N VAL A 111 -14.04 -5.15 -16.61
CA VAL A 111 -13.36 -5.98 -17.62
C VAL A 111 -13.31 -7.46 -17.20
N ALA A 112 -13.16 -7.72 -15.90
CA ALA A 112 -13.18 -9.08 -15.34
C ALA A 112 -14.60 -9.69 -15.24
N GLY A 113 -15.64 -8.95 -15.63
CA GLY A 113 -17.02 -9.45 -15.68
C GLY A 113 -17.86 -9.14 -14.44
N PHE A 114 -17.36 -8.34 -13.49
CA PHE A 114 -18.14 -7.90 -12.33
C PHE A 114 -19.21 -6.87 -12.74
N THR A 115 -20.44 -7.10 -12.29
CA THR A 115 -21.65 -6.31 -12.59
C THR A 115 -22.26 -5.67 -11.35
N GLY A 116 -21.78 -6.03 -10.15
CA GLY A 116 -22.17 -5.41 -8.90
C GLY A 116 -21.88 -3.90 -8.85
N THR A 117 -22.53 -3.20 -7.92
CA THR A 117 -22.35 -1.74 -7.77
C THR A 117 -21.00 -1.45 -7.13
N PHE A 118 -20.24 -0.51 -7.69
CA PHE A 118 -18.95 -0.08 -7.13
C PHE A 118 -19.11 1.16 -6.25
N HIS A 119 -18.56 1.11 -5.05
CA HIS A 119 -18.53 2.20 -4.08
C HIS A 119 -17.08 2.53 -3.73
N MET A 120 -16.73 3.80 -3.90
CA MET A 120 -15.43 4.34 -3.52
C MET A 120 -15.55 5.08 -2.19
N PHE A 121 -14.60 4.83 -1.27
CA PHE A 121 -14.41 5.60 -0.05
C PHE A 121 -13.00 6.19 -0.06
N ASP A 122 -12.84 7.42 -0.53
CA ASP A 122 -11.54 8.03 -0.86
C ASP A 122 -10.96 8.96 0.22
N ASP A 123 -11.54 9.05 1.42
CA ASP A 123 -10.98 9.87 2.51
C ASP A 123 -9.58 9.35 2.95
N PRO A 124 -8.49 10.12 2.75
CA PRO A 124 -7.13 9.67 3.02
C PRO A 124 -6.81 9.75 4.51
N MET A 125 -7.31 8.78 5.28
CA MET A 125 -7.18 8.75 6.75
C MET A 125 -5.74 8.53 7.24
N VAL A 126 -4.81 8.18 6.36
CA VAL A 126 -3.37 8.15 6.66
C VAL A 126 -2.75 9.55 6.85
N MET A 127 -3.46 10.61 6.46
CA MET A 127 -3.03 12.00 6.59
C MET A 127 -4.10 12.86 7.27
N GLY A 128 -3.62 13.96 7.88
CA GLY A 128 -4.47 14.97 8.49
C GLY A 128 -5.03 14.56 9.85
N PRO A 129 -5.81 15.46 10.46
CA PRO A 129 -6.49 15.16 11.71
C PRO A 129 -7.53 14.06 11.49
N VAL A 130 -7.48 13.02 12.31
CA VAL A 130 -8.50 11.96 12.38
C VAL A 130 -9.02 11.91 13.83
N PRO A 131 -9.71 12.96 14.30
CA PRO A 131 -10.02 13.10 15.72
C PRO A 131 -11.21 12.22 16.14
N ALA A 132 -11.25 11.84 17.41
CA ALA A 132 -12.40 11.18 18.02
C ALA A 132 -13.55 12.18 18.25
N LEU A 133 -14.34 12.41 17.20
CA LEU A 133 -15.49 13.32 17.20
C LEU A 133 -16.79 12.58 16.82
N PRO A 134 -17.97 13.13 17.17
CA PRO A 134 -19.22 12.73 16.54
C PRO A 134 -19.12 12.82 15.02
N ASP A 135 -19.85 11.95 14.31
CA ASP A 135 -19.71 11.76 12.87
C ASP A 135 -19.86 13.08 12.08
N ASP A 136 -20.82 13.93 12.44
CA ASP A 136 -21.07 15.21 11.74
C ASP A 136 -19.89 16.19 11.85
N ASP A 137 -19.26 16.27 13.03
CA ASP A 137 -18.09 17.11 13.27
C ASP A 137 -16.84 16.50 12.64
N TYR A 138 -16.70 15.17 12.68
CA TYR A 138 -15.63 14.44 12.00
C TYR A 138 -15.61 14.78 10.51
N TRP A 139 -16.76 14.68 9.83
CA TRP A 139 -16.83 14.96 8.40
C TRP A 139 -16.44 16.41 8.08
N GLN A 140 -16.85 17.39 8.90
CA GLN A 140 -16.43 18.79 8.72
C GLN A 140 -14.91 18.97 8.81
N VAL A 141 -14.26 18.36 9.81
CA VAL A 141 -12.81 18.40 9.97
C VAL A 141 -12.10 17.79 8.77
N ARG A 142 -12.55 16.61 8.32
CA ARG A 142 -11.99 15.95 7.13
C ARG A 142 -12.17 16.79 5.87
N ALA A 143 -13.27 17.53 5.75
CA ALA A 143 -13.58 18.34 4.55
C ALA A 143 -12.57 19.47 4.41
N ALA A 144 -12.40 20.19 5.52
CA ALA A 144 -11.46 21.29 5.62
C ALA A 144 -10.03 20.81 5.33
N PHE A 145 -9.65 19.66 5.89
CA PHE A 145 -8.34 19.07 5.64
C PHE A 145 -8.11 18.75 4.16
N ILE A 146 -9.02 18.02 3.51
CA ILE A 146 -8.87 17.63 2.10
C ILE A 146 -8.85 18.88 1.20
N GLN A 147 -9.73 19.86 1.47
CA GLN A 147 -9.79 21.12 0.74
C GLN A 147 -8.45 21.86 0.80
N GLN A 148 -7.92 22.06 2.01
CA GLN A 148 -6.66 22.78 2.22
C GLN A 148 -5.46 22.03 1.64
N THR A 149 -5.43 20.71 1.81
CA THR A 149 -4.25 19.88 1.51
C THR A 149 -4.10 19.56 0.03
N PHE A 150 -5.22 19.28 -0.65
CA PHE A 150 -5.24 18.86 -2.05
C PHE A 150 -5.79 19.93 -2.99
N GLY A 151 -6.09 21.13 -2.49
CA GLY A 151 -6.55 22.25 -3.30
C GLY A 151 -7.91 22.04 -3.96
N LEU A 152 -8.76 21.17 -3.39
CA LEU A 152 -10.12 20.97 -3.90
C LEU A 152 -10.97 22.22 -3.68
N SER A 153 -11.95 22.45 -4.57
CA SER A 153 -12.96 23.47 -4.30
C SER A 153 -13.82 23.06 -3.09
N PRO A 154 -14.35 24.02 -2.30
CA PRO A 154 -15.25 23.70 -1.18
C PRO A 154 -16.44 22.83 -1.61
N ARG A 155 -16.98 23.09 -2.81
CA ARG A 155 -18.10 22.33 -3.38
C ARG A 155 -17.71 20.87 -3.65
N ASP A 156 -16.56 20.64 -4.28
CA ASP A 156 -16.11 19.28 -4.62
C ASP A 156 -15.79 18.47 -3.36
N ALA A 157 -15.12 19.09 -2.38
CA ALA A 157 -14.84 18.46 -1.09
C ALA A 157 -16.14 18.04 -0.37
N GLN A 158 -17.11 18.95 -0.28
CA GLN A 158 -18.42 18.65 0.32
C GLN A 158 -19.18 17.56 -0.43
N GLN A 159 -19.19 17.61 -1.77
CA GLN A 159 -19.90 16.61 -2.58
C GLN A 159 -19.30 15.21 -2.44
N ARG A 160 -17.96 15.10 -2.42
CA ARG A 160 -17.27 13.82 -2.19
C ARG A 160 -17.63 13.22 -0.84
N GLN A 161 -17.64 14.03 0.21
CA GLN A 161 -18.00 13.56 1.54
C GLN A 161 -19.47 13.19 1.68
N ALA A 162 -20.36 14.02 1.14
CA ALA A 162 -21.80 13.75 1.18
C ALA A 162 -22.11 12.40 0.51
N SER A 163 -21.45 12.11 -0.62
CA SER A 163 -21.60 10.84 -1.32
C SER A 163 -21.13 9.64 -0.48
N GLN A 164 -19.98 9.76 0.19
CA GLN A 164 -19.43 8.72 1.07
C GLN A 164 -20.30 8.48 2.31
N ARG A 165 -20.70 9.57 2.98
CA ARG A 165 -21.57 9.51 4.16
C ARG A 165 -22.93 8.90 3.82
N GLN A 166 -23.51 9.28 2.68
CA GLN A 166 -24.77 8.71 2.22
C GLN A 166 -24.63 7.21 1.92
N ALA A 167 -23.55 6.79 1.26
CA ALA A 167 -23.31 5.38 0.98
C ALA A 167 -23.15 4.56 2.26
N LEU A 168 -22.41 5.05 3.26
CA LEU A 168 -22.28 4.39 4.57
C LEU A 168 -23.63 4.30 5.30
N ALA A 169 -24.43 5.37 5.28
CA ALA A 169 -25.73 5.41 5.96
C ALA A 169 -26.76 4.43 5.38
N GLN A 170 -26.55 3.96 4.14
CA GLN A 170 -27.40 2.96 3.49
C GLN A 170 -27.01 1.52 3.82
N LEU A 171 -25.88 1.31 4.51
CA LEU A 171 -25.44 -0.02 4.91
C LEU A 171 -26.26 -0.53 6.11
N GLY A 172 -26.69 -1.79 6.03
CA GLY A 172 -27.51 -2.40 7.06
C GLY A 172 -27.51 -3.93 6.99
N HIS A 173 -28.47 -4.53 7.68
CA HIS A 173 -28.62 -5.99 7.74
C HIS A 173 -28.76 -6.63 6.35
N ASP A 174 -29.44 -5.99 5.39
CA ASP A 174 -29.74 -6.65 4.11
C ASP A 174 -28.65 -6.46 3.04
N SER A 175 -27.62 -5.65 3.35
CA SER A 175 -26.52 -5.35 2.43
C SER A 175 -25.68 -6.58 2.07
N GLU A 176 -25.15 -6.59 0.84
CA GLU A 176 -24.23 -7.61 0.35
C GLU A 176 -22.91 -6.95 -0.05
N LEU A 177 -21.90 -7.03 0.82
CA LEU A 177 -20.66 -6.29 0.70
C LEU A 177 -19.49 -7.22 0.36
N VAL A 178 -18.69 -6.81 -0.62
CA VAL A 178 -17.34 -7.33 -0.83
C VAL A 178 -16.35 -6.18 -0.75
N LEU A 179 -15.47 -6.24 0.23
CA LEU A 179 -14.41 -5.27 0.46
C LEU A 179 -13.13 -5.73 -0.26
N TRP A 180 -12.52 -4.85 -1.05
CA TRP A 180 -11.24 -5.08 -1.71
C TRP A 180 -10.16 -4.30 -0.98
N CYS A 181 -9.25 -5.00 -0.32
CA CYS A 181 -8.25 -4.40 0.54
C CYS A 181 -6.83 -4.97 0.32
N GLU A 182 -5.87 -4.11 0.59
CA GLU A 182 -4.43 -4.38 0.58
C GLU A 182 -3.89 -4.39 2.02
N GLY A 183 -2.61 -4.74 2.17
CA GLY A 183 -1.94 -4.82 3.47
C GLY A 183 -1.37 -3.52 4.00
N ASP A 184 -1.62 -2.40 3.34
CA ASP A 184 -1.05 -1.10 3.68
C ASP A 184 -1.97 -0.26 4.57
N ALA A 185 -1.46 0.88 5.05
CA ALA A 185 -2.17 1.73 5.99
C ALA A 185 -3.41 2.42 5.42
N TYR A 186 -3.41 2.79 4.13
CA TYR A 186 -4.56 3.44 3.51
C TYR A 186 -5.75 2.47 3.48
N ASP A 187 -5.50 1.28 2.96
CA ASP A 187 -6.50 0.22 2.84
C ASP A 187 -7.02 -0.26 4.19
N GLN A 188 -6.12 -0.49 5.15
CA GLN A 188 -6.52 -0.99 6.47
C GLN A 188 -7.26 0.07 7.29
N LEU A 189 -6.94 1.36 7.15
CA LEU A 189 -7.72 2.44 7.78
C LEU A 189 -9.11 2.59 7.14
N PHE A 190 -9.21 2.47 5.82
CA PHE A 190 -10.50 2.37 5.12
C PHE A 190 -11.33 1.19 5.65
N LEU A 191 -10.72 0.01 5.75
CA LEU A 191 -11.37 -1.20 6.21
C LEU A 191 -11.94 -1.04 7.62
N ILE A 192 -11.13 -0.59 8.58
CA ILE A 192 -11.62 -0.42 9.96
C ILE A 192 -12.67 0.68 10.06
N ARG A 193 -12.57 1.79 9.30
CA ARG A 193 -13.59 2.84 9.31
C ARG A 193 -14.93 2.30 8.80
N LEU A 194 -14.92 1.59 7.67
CA LEU A 194 -16.15 1.01 7.11
C LEU A 194 -16.76 0.01 8.10
N LEU A 195 -15.98 -0.95 8.60
CA LEU A 195 -16.45 -1.97 9.53
C LEU A 195 -16.94 -1.38 10.86
N ALA A 196 -16.26 -0.36 11.39
CA ALA A 196 -16.67 0.33 12.62
C ALA A 196 -18.00 1.08 12.46
N SER A 197 -18.34 1.49 11.23
CA SER A 197 -19.58 2.20 10.89
C SER A 197 -20.79 1.28 10.75
N LEU A 198 -20.59 -0.03 10.63
CA LEU A 198 -21.68 -1.00 10.54
C LEU A 198 -22.32 -1.21 11.92
N ALA A 199 -23.64 -1.04 12.01
CA ALA A 199 -24.38 -1.30 13.26
C ALA A 199 -24.49 -2.82 13.55
N THR A 200 -24.66 -3.63 12.51
CA THR A 200 -24.78 -5.09 12.56
C THR A 200 -23.96 -5.71 11.42
N VAL A 201 -23.67 -7.01 11.52
CA VAL A 201 -23.11 -7.77 10.40
C VAL A 201 -24.16 -7.80 9.27
N PRO A 202 -23.82 -7.37 8.05
CA PRO A 202 -24.70 -7.49 6.89
C PRO A 202 -24.97 -8.94 6.50
N ARG A 203 -26.01 -9.17 5.69
CA ARG A 203 -26.42 -10.47 5.15
C ARG A 203 -25.26 -11.16 4.43
N ARG A 204 -24.43 -10.38 3.74
CA ARG A 204 -23.15 -10.83 3.20
C ARG A 204 -22.09 -9.76 3.46
N LEU A 205 -21.00 -10.16 4.10
CA LEU A 205 -19.83 -9.33 4.32
C LEU A 205 -18.60 -10.19 4.08
N GLU A 206 -17.93 -9.94 2.98
CA GLU A 206 -16.75 -10.67 2.56
C GLU A 206 -15.59 -9.73 2.27
N LEU A 207 -14.38 -10.24 2.45
CA LEU A 207 -13.15 -9.49 2.29
C LEU A 207 -12.19 -10.23 1.36
N ILE A 208 -11.67 -9.51 0.38
CA ILE A 208 -10.46 -9.85 -0.35
C ILE A 208 -9.36 -8.99 0.25
N GLU A 209 -8.38 -9.62 0.90
CA GLU A 209 -7.30 -8.94 1.59
C GLU A 209 -5.97 -9.59 1.23
N ILE A 210 -5.10 -8.85 0.55
CA ILE A 210 -3.81 -9.37 0.08
C ILE A 210 -2.66 -8.38 0.30
N ASN A 211 -1.45 -8.92 0.45
CA ASN A 211 -0.21 -8.14 0.47
C ASN A 211 0.86 -8.68 -0.50
N ARG A 212 0.49 -9.66 -1.34
CA ARG A 212 1.35 -10.29 -2.32
C ARG A 212 0.52 -11.03 -3.35
N VAL A 213 1.07 -11.14 -4.56
CA VAL A 213 0.53 -11.96 -5.64
C VAL A 213 1.67 -12.78 -6.24
N PRO A 214 1.52 -14.11 -6.43
CA PRO A 214 2.53 -14.91 -7.11
C PRO A 214 2.87 -14.32 -8.48
N GLY A 215 4.16 -14.24 -8.80
CA GLY A 215 4.61 -13.64 -10.06
C GLY A 215 4.72 -12.11 -10.05
N VAL A 216 4.23 -11.42 -9.02
CA VAL A 216 4.49 -9.99 -8.80
C VAL A 216 5.73 -9.84 -7.92
N GLU A 217 6.73 -9.12 -8.41
CA GLU A 217 7.98 -8.91 -7.67
C GLU A 217 7.81 -7.95 -6.50
N ARG A 218 7.17 -6.82 -6.78
CA ARG A 218 6.90 -5.75 -5.82
C ARG A 218 5.43 -5.43 -5.91
N PHE A 219 4.66 -5.86 -4.91
CA PHE A 219 3.24 -5.58 -4.85
C PHE A 219 3.03 -4.15 -4.33
N ILE A 220 2.70 -3.22 -5.23
CA ILE A 220 2.34 -1.83 -4.88
C ILE A 220 0.86 -1.70 -4.53
N GLY A 221 -0.02 -2.34 -5.30
CA GLY A 221 -1.44 -2.41 -4.98
C GLY A 221 -2.29 -3.13 -6.02
N LEU A 222 -3.60 -3.21 -5.79
CA LEU A 222 -4.57 -3.92 -6.62
C LEU A 222 -4.71 -3.28 -8.00
N GLY A 223 -4.65 -1.94 -8.11
CA GLY A 223 -4.67 -1.23 -9.39
C GLY A 223 -3.52 -1.58 -10.34
N GLN A 224 -2.45 -2.21 -9.84
CA GLN A 224 -1.35 -2.69 -10.67
C GLN A 224 -1.68 -4.02 -11.38
N LEU A 225 -2.70 -4.75 -10.91
CA LEU A 225 -3.01 -6.11 -11.33
C LEU A 225 -3.86 -6.14 -12.61
N ALA A 226 -3.66 -7.17 -13.42
CA ALA A 226 -4.52 -7.40 -14.58
C ALA A 226 -5.92 -7.87 -14.16
N PRO A 227 -6.97 -7.58 -14.96
CA PRO A 227 -8.35 -8.01 -14.68
C PRO A 227 -8.49 -9.50 -14.35
N ASP A 228 -7.81 -10.37 -15.08
CA ASP A 228 -7.79 -11.83 -14.85
C ASP A 228 -7.34 -12.20 -13.44
N VAL A 229 -6.41 -11.45 -12.87
CA VAL A 229 -5.92 -11.67 -11.50
C VAL A 229 -7.00 -11.25 -10.49
N LEU A 230 -7.78 -10.21 -10.76
CA LEU A 230 -8.93 -9.85 -9.92
C LEU A 230 -10.01 -10.94 -9.95
N ALA A 231 -10.29 -11.52 -11.12
CA ALA A 231 -11.17 -12.68 -11.23
C ALA A 231 -10.62 -13.90 -10.45
N TRP A 232 -9.31 -14.10 -10.46
CA TRP A 232 -8.65 -15.14 -9.65
C TRP A 232 -8.70 -14.89 -8.14
N LEU A 233 -8.66 -13.63 -7.71
CA LEU A 233 -8.81 -13.24 -6.30
C LEU A 233 -10.24 -13.44 -5.80
N TRP A 234 -11.23 -13.33 -6.68
CA TRP A 234 -12.64 -13.49 -6.34
C TRP A 234 -12.87 -14.72 -5.45
N PRO A 235 -12.69 -15.98 -5.88
CA PRO A 235 -12.99 -17.15 -5.05
C PRO A 235 -12.20 -17.26 -3.73
N GLN A 236 -11.22 -16.38 -3.48
CA GLN A 236 -10.42 -16.34 -2.25
C GLN A 236 -11.00 -15.42 -1.17
N ARG A 237 -12.14 -14.77 -1.44
CA ARG A 237 -12.93 -14.03 -0.45
C ARG A 237 -13.16 -14.85 0.80
N ARG A 238 -13.05 -14.20 1.96
CA ARG A 238 -13.43 -14.77 3.25
C ARG A 238 -14.59 -13.98 3.86
N ALA A 239 -15.53 -14.68 4.47
CA ALA A 239 -16.58 -14.04 5.25
C ALA A 239 -16.01 -13.39 6.50
N LEU A 240 -16.52 -12.21 6.86
CA LEU A 240 -16.26 -11.56 8.14
C LEU A 240 -17.50 -11.69 9.04
N ALA A 241 -17.26 -11.73 10.34
CA ALA A 241 -18.30 -11.86 11.35
C ALA A 241 -18.23 -10.72 12.39
N ALA A 242 -19.00 -10.86 13.46
CA ALA A 242 -19.14 -9.83 14.50
C ALA A 242 -17.82 -9.51 15.22
N ASP A 243 -16.88 -10.46 15.28
CA ASP A 243 -15.54 -10.28 15.82
C ASP A 243 -14.70 -9.28 15.02
N ALA A 244 -14.81 -9.30 13.69
CA ALA A 244 -14.15 -8.31 12.82
C ALA A 244 -14.71 -6.90 13.03
N LEU A 245 -16.03 -6.76 13.23
CA LEU A 245 -16.66 -5.46 13.54
C LEU A 245 -16.22 -4.96 14.92
N ALA A 246 -16.15 -5.83 15.93
CA ALA A 246 -15.68 -5.46 17.27
C ALA A 246 -14.22 -4.98 17.23
N LEU A 247 -13.34 -5.74 16.56
CA LEU A 247 -11.95 -5.36 16.36
C LEU A 247 -11.81 -4.03 15.62
N ALA A 248 -12.59 -3.81 14.55
CA ALA A 248 -12.55 -2.56 13.79
C ALA A 248 -12.95 -1.35 14.64
N ARG A 249 -13.94 -1.48 15.53
CA ARG A 249 -14.32 -0.40 16.45
C ARG A 249 -13.22 -0.11 17.48
N GLU A 250 -12.58 -1.14 18.02
CA GLU A 250 -11.43 -0.96 18.91
C GLU A 250 -10.27 -0.25 18.20
N ALA A 251 -9.93 -0.71 16.98
CA ALA A 251 -8.86 -0.12 16.17
C ALA A 251 -9.17 1.33 15.78
N TRP A 252 -10.41 1.63 15.38
CA TRP A 252 -10.83 2.98 15.03
C TRP A 252 -10.79 3.93 16.22
N ALA A 253 -11.28 3.49 17.39
CA ALA A 253 -11.19 4.26 18.63
C ALA A 253 -9.73 4.51 19.06
N ALA A 254 -8.85 3.51 18.89
CA ALA A 254 -7.43 3.64 19.18
C ALA A 254 -6.74 4.61 18.21
N TYR A 255 -7.03 4.52 16.91
CA TYR A 255 -6.43 5.38 15.88
C TYR A 255 -6.83 6.86 16.01
N THR A 256 -8.08 7.11 16.41
CA THR A 256 -8.65 8.46 16.58
C THR A 256 -8.35 9.12 17.93
N SER A 257 -7.73 8.38 18.85
CA SER A 257 -7.31 8.86 20.17
C SER A 257 -6.13 9.82 20.09
N ALA A 258 -6.13 10.85 20.96
CA ALA A 258 -4.97 11.73 21.17
C ALA A 258 -3.81 11.06 21.94
N ASP A 259 -4.09 9.91 22.57
CA ASP A 259 -3.11 9.02 23.17
C ASP A 259 -2.90 7.79 22.25
N PRO A 260 -1.71 7.61 21.65
CA PRO A 260 -1.42 6.50 20.76
C PRO A 260 -1.11 5.17 21.48
N GLY A 261 -1.16 5.09 22.81
CA GLY A 261 -0.77 3.89 23.55
C GLY A 261 -1.57 2.64 23.18
N ASN A 262 -2.90 2.76 23.03
CA ASN A 262 -3.73 1.65 22.56
C ASN A 262 -3.45 1.30 21.10
N TRP A 263 -3.20 2.30 20.25
CA TRP A 263 -2.82 2.08 18.86
C TRP A 263 -1.49 1.32 18.78
N ALA A 264 -0.46 1.74 19.52
CA ALA A 264 0.83 1.06 19.61
C ALA A 264 0.70 -0.40 20.09
N ARG A 265 -0.13 -0.65 21.11
CA ARG A 265 -0.43 -2.01 21.57
C ARG A 265 -1.04 -2.86 20.46
N MET A 266 -2.01 -2.34 19.72
CA MET A 266 -2.68 -3.08 18.64
C MET A 266 -1.74 -3.34 17.46
N ALA A 267 -0.83 -2.40 17.15
CA ALA A 267 0.18 -2.57 16.11
C ALA A 267 1.12 -3.76 16.38
N GLY A 268 1.43 -4.03 17.66
CA GLY A 268 2.27 -5.15 18.09
C GLY A 268 1.56 -6.51 18.17
N GLN A 269 0.27 -6.59 17.83
CA GLN A 269 -0.55 -7.79 17.99
C GLN A 269 -0.92 -8.44 16.65
N VAL A 270 -1.09 -9.77 16.66
CA VAL A 270 -1.71 -10.50 15.56
C VAL A 270 -3.21 -10.52 15.77
N HIS A 271 -3.95 -10.13 14.73
CA HIS A 271 -5.41 -10.05 14.77
C HIS A 271 -6.01 -11.10 13.81
N PRO A 272 -6.46 -12.27 14.29
CA PRO A 272 -6.92 -13.35 13.40
C PRO A 272 -8.06 -12.93 12.46
N ALA A 273 -8.96 -12.05 12.92
CA ALA A 273 -10.06 -11.54 12.11
C ALA A 273 -9.59 -10.60 10.99
N LEU A 274 -8.49 -9.86 11.17
CA LEU A 274 -7.89 -8.90 10.22
C LEU A 274 -6.35 -9.01 10.24
N PRO A 275 -5.76 -10.05 9.63
CA PRO A 275 -4.35 -10.38 9.83
C PRO A 275 -3.35 -9.31 9.37
N LEU A 276 -3.73 -8.42 8.45
CA LEU A 276 -2.85 -7.36 7.94
C LEU A 276 -2.97 -6.05 8.73
N LEU A 277 -3.92 -5.94 9.66
CA LEU A 277 -4.17 -4.74 10.44
C LEU A 277 -2.97 -4.34 11.32
N GLY A 278 -2.41 -5.30 12.08
CA GLY A 278 -1.28 -5.05 12.99
C GLY A 278 -0.06 -4.44 12.26
N PRO A 279 0.46 -5.11 11.21
CA PRO A 279 1.54 -4.55 10.38
C PRO A 279 1.24 -3.17 9.79
N ALA A 280 0.03 -2.94 9.27
CA ALA A 280 -0.36 -1.65 8.71
C ALA A 280 -0.42 -0.54 9.77
N LEU A 281 -1.00 -0.82 10.94
CA LEU A 281 -1.01 0.08 12.08
C LEU A 281 0.41 0.37 12.58
N GLY A 282 1.29 -0.64 12.61
CA GLY A 282 2.68 -0.49 13.01
C GLY A 282 3.45 0.43 12.05
N ARG A 283 3.26 0.25 10.74
CA ARG A 283 3.84 1.17 9.75
C ARG A 283 3.27 2.58 9.88
N GLN A 284 1.96 2.74 10.04
CA GLN A 284 1.34 4.06 10.19
C GLN A 284 1.79 4.76 11.49
N LEU A 285 2.04 4.00 12.57
CA LEU A 285 2.51 4.55 13.84
C LEU A 285 3.89 5.22 13.68
N GLN A 286 4.71 4.72 12.75
CA GLN A 286 6.00 5.31 12.41
C GLN A 286 5.90 6.66 11.69
N GLU A 287 4.69 7.16 11.40
CA GLU A 287 4.49 8.56 10.99
C GLU A 287 4.48 9.54 12.17
N LEU A 288 4.39 9.05 13.42
CA LEU A 288 4.76 9.84 14.59
C LEU A 288 6.25 10.23 14.52
N PRO A 289 6.66 11.34 15.15
CA PRO A 289 8.08 11.71 15.22
C PRO A 289 8.92 10.57 15.82
N GLY A 290 9.97 10.16 15.12
CA GLY A 290 10.94 9.21 15.65
C GLY A 290 11.63 9.76 16.90
N ALA A 291 11.79 8.95 17.93
CA ALA A 291 12.37 9.40 19.20
C ALA A 291 13.81 9.93 19.07
N SER A 292 14.58 9.38 18.13
CA SER A 292 15.99 9.75 17.91
C SER A 292 16.15 11.02 17.07
N ASP A 293 15.42 11.13 15.96
CA ASP A 293 15.63 12.16 14.93
C ASP A 293 14.45 13.11 14.72
N GLY A 294 13.29 12.85 15.36
CA GLY A 294 12.07 13.66 15.21
C GLY A 294 11.36 13.52 13.86
N LEU A 295 11.84 12.67 12.96
CA LEU A 295 11.27 12.49 11.62
C LEU A 295 10.14 11.45 11.63
N SER A 296 9.13 11.67 10.79
CA SER A 296 8.25 10.59 10.36
C SER A 296 9.04 9.59 9.50
N LEU A 297 8.60 8.34 9.40
CA LEU A 297 9.27 7.35 8.56
C LEU A 297 9.27 7.76 7.08
N THR A 298 8.17 8.30 6.56
CA THR A 298 8.15 8.84 5.19
C THR A 298 9.20 9.94 4.99
N GLN A 299 9.34 10.86 5.95
CA GLN A 299 10.35 11.92 5.89
C GLN A 299 11.77 11.32 5.92
N ARG A 300 12.02 10.36 6.82
CA ARG A 300 13.31 9.66 6.93
C ARG A 300 13.69 8.93 5.65
N LEU A 301 12.76 8.18 5.06
CA LEU A 301 12.98 7.49 3.78
C LEU A 301 13.25 8.48 2.64
N THR A 302 12.53 9.60 2.60
CA THR A 302 12.76 10.67 1.62
C THR A 302 14.18 11.24 1.72
N LEU A 303 14.64 11.58 2.93
CA LEU A 303 16.00 12.07 3.15
C LEU A 303 17.04 10.99 2.82
N ARG A 304 16.77 9.72 3.14
CA ARG A 304 17.65 8.59 2.81
C ARG A 304 17.83 8.43 1.30
N ILE A 305 16.74 8.49 0.52
CA ILE A 305 16.80 8.42 -0.95
C ILE A 305 17.66 9.56 -1.50
N LEU A 306 17.49 10.79 -1.00
CA LEU A 306 18.29 11.93 -1.45
C LEU A 306 19.76 11.82 -1.04
N ALA A 307 20.06 11.21 0.11
CA ALA A 307 21.43 10.94 0.53
C ALA A 307 22.10 9.84 -0.33
N ASP A 308 21.36 8.79 -0.68
CA ASP A 308 21.88 7.66 -1.45
C ASP A 308 22.04 7.98 -2.95
N HIS A 309 21.15 8.82 -3.51
CA HIS A 309 21.11 9.11 -4.95
C HIS A 309 21.51 10.54 -5.34
N GLY A 310 21.69 11.44 -4.35
CA GLY A 310 21.94 12.86 -4.59
C GLY A 310 20.70 13.63 -5.05
N ALA A 311 20.91 14.72 -5.77
CA ALA A 311 19.83 15.57 -6.25
C ALA A 311 18.99 14.86 -7.34
N LEU A 312 17.67 14.83 -7.17
CA LEU A 312 16.74 14.14 -8.07
C LEU A 312 15.45 14.95 -8.28
N PRO A 313 14.76 14.80 -9.42
CA PRO A 313 13.38 15.28 -9.54
C PRO A 313 12.50 14.65 -8.46
N ALA A 314 11.61 15.41 -7.83
CA ALA A 314 10.79 14.90 -6.74
C ALA A 314 9.93 13.67 -7.14
N GLY A 315 9.47 13.60 -8.38
CA GLY A 315 8.76 12.41 -8.90
C GLY A 315 9.65 11.16 -8.97
N LYS A 316 10.96 11.31 -9.13
CA LYS A 316 11.93 10.21 -9.06
C LYS A 316 12.18 9.77 -7.61
N VAL A 317 12.19 10.71 -6.67
CA VAL A 317 12.22 10.38 -5.23
C VAL A 317 11.00 9.54 -4.86
N PHE A 318 9.80 9.94 -5.29
CA PHE A 318 8.59 9.14 -5.09
C PHE A 318 8.67 7.75 -5.75
N THR A 319 9.23 7.68 -6.96
CA THR A 319 9.43 6.40 -7.65
C THR A 319 10.33 5.45 -6.84
N HIS A 320 11.44 5.94 -6.31
CA HIS A 320 12.32 5.15 -5.43
C HIS A 320 11.63 4.78 -4.12
N LEU A 321 10.90 5.72 -3.51
CA LEU A 321 10.13 5.46 -2.29
C LEU A 321 9.20 4.25 -2.49
N SER A 322 8.33 4.31 -3.50
CA SER A 322 7.32 3.27 -3.73
C SER A 322 7.93 1.94 -4.16
N LYS A 323 9.00 1.94 -4.98
CA LYS A 323 9.57 0.72 -5.53
C LYS A 323 10.56 0.01 -4.60
N ASP A 324 11.40 0.78 -3.92
CA ASP A 324 12.64 0.25 -3.34
C ASP A 324 12.75 0.46 -1.82
N TYR A 325 12.18 1.54 -1.26
CA TYR A 325 12.45 1.96 0.13
C TYR A 325 11.28 1.76 1.10
N GLU A 326 10.03 2.01 0.67
CA GLU A 326 8.86 1.94 1.54
C GLU A 326 8.50 0.47 1.85
N PRO A 327 8.54 -0.01 3.11
CA PRO A 327 8.19 -1.41 3.40
C PRO A 327 6.76 -1.79 3.00
N LEU A 328 5.78 -0.88 3.16
CA LEU A 328 4.37 -1.10 2.81
C LEU A 328 3.83 0.12 2.04
N PRO A 329 3.95 0.16 0.71
CA PRO A 329 3.53 1.32 -0.10
C PRO A 329 2.04 1.64 0.08
N PHE A 330 1.73 2.89 0.40
CA PHE A 330 0.34 3.38 0.58
C PHE A 330 0.11 4.81 0.04
N LEU A 331 1.17 5.51 -0.36
CA LEU A 331 1.10 6.90 -0.77
C LEU A 331 0.76 7.03 -2.25
N GLY A 332 -0.18 7.92 -2.56
CA GLY A 332 -0.31 8.52 -3.88
C GLY A 332 0.72 9.62 -4.10
N ASP A 333 0.91 10.03 -5.35
CA ASP A 333 1.87 11.05 -5.75
C ASP A 333 1.55 12.44 -5.16
N LEU A 334 0.26 12.83 -5.15
CA LEU A 334 -0.19 14.07 -4.50
C LEU A 334 0.05 14.06 -2.99
N MET A 335 -0.18 12.92 -2.32
CA MET A 335 0.09 12.77 -0.89
C MET A 335 1.58 12.94 -0.59
N PHE A 336 2.44 12.32 -1.40
CA PHE A 336 3.88 12.50 -1.28
C PHE A 336 4.29 13.97 -1.51
N ALA A 337 3.75 14.62 -2.54
CA ALA A 337 4.02 16.03 -2.82
C ALA A 337 3.68 16.94 -1.62
N THR A 338 2.54 16.70 -0.97
CA THR A 338 2.15 17.37 0.27
C THR A 338 3.12 17.08 1.41
N LEU A 339 3.49 15.81 1.65
CA LEU A 339 4.39 15.44 2.75
C LEU A 339 5.82 15.96 2.55
N LEU A 340 6.21 16.27 1.32
CA LEU A 340 7.49 16.87 0.98
C LEU A 340 7.55 18.37 1.33
N ARG A 341 6.43 19.10 1.26
CA ARG A 341 6.38 20.56 1.48
C ARG A 341 6.93 21.00 2.85
N PRO A 342 6.56 20.38 3.99
CA PRO A 342 7.13 20.75 5.29
C PRO A 342 8.66 20.62 5.38
N LEU A 343 9.28 19.78 4.54
CA LEU A 343 10.75 19.63 4.52
C LEU A 343 11.44 20.74 3.72
N ILE A 344 10.72 21.38 2.79
CA ILE A 344 11.21 22.42 1.88
C ILE A 344 10.88 23.82 2.40
N ASP A 345 9.66 24.01 2.90
CA ASP A 345 9.12 25.32 3.24
C ASP A 345 9.37 25.72 4.71
N ALA A 346 9.94 24.81 5.51
CA ALA A 346 10.30 25.11 6.89
C ALA A 346 11.34 26.25 6.97
N PRO A 347 11.32 27.09 8.03
CA PRO A 347 12.32 28.14 8.23
C PRO A 347 13.76 27.62 8.20
N GLN A 348 13.96 26.37 8.66
CA GLN A 348 15.20 25.62 8.54
C GLN A 348 14.95 24.35 7.70
N PRO A 349 15.07 24.43 6.37
CA PRO A 349 14.65 23.33 5.50
C PRO A 349 15.62 22.15 5.54
N LEU A 350 15.07 20.93 5.53
CA LEU A 350 15.83 19.69 5.40
C LEU A 350 16.09 19.32 3.93
N VAL A 351 15.26 19.84 3.03
CA VAL A 351 15.34 19.63 1.58
C VAL A 351 15.35 20.98 0.88
N GLN A 352 16.23 21.18 -0.07
CA GLN A 352 16.22 22.33 -0.96
C GLN A 352 15.61 21.94 -2.30
N GLU A 353 14.64 22.72 -2.77
CA GLU A 353 14.05 22.62 -4.10
C GLU A 353 14.62 23.70 -5.02
N GLN A 354 14.97 23.32 -6.25
CA GLN A 354 15.29 24.29 -7.29
C GLN A 354 14.00 24.84 -7.92
N PRO A 355 13.92 26.16 -8.19
CA PRO A 355 12.74 26.75 -8.80
C PRO A 355 12.44 26.15 -10.18
N GLY A 356 11.18 25.82 -10.45
CA GLY A 356 10.68 25.57 -11.81
C GLY A 356 9.55 24.54 -11.91
N GLY A 357 8.52 24.87 -12.69
CA GLY A 357 7.55 23.93 -13.26
C GLY A 357 6.68 23.16 -12.26
N GLU A 358 6.13 22.03 -12.73
CA GLU A 358 5.35 21.10 -11.91
C GLU A 358 6.26 20.40 -10.87
N TRP A 359 5.71 20.10 -9.69
CA TRP A 359 6.47 19.58 -8.55
C TRP A 359 7.26 18.32 -8.88
N GLN A 360 6.75 17.44 -9.76
CA GLN A 360 7.39 16.16 -10.12
C GLN A 360 8.76 16.37 -10.77
N HIS A 361 8.93 17.49 -11.47
CA HIS A 361 10.13 17.83 -12.23
C HIS A 361 11.12 18.69 -11.44
N GLY A 362 10.65 19.31 -10.34
CA GLY A 362 11.49 20.10 -9.45
C GLY A 362 12.64 19.28 -8.87
N LEU A 363 13.87 19.73 -9.10
CA LEU A 363 15.06 19.08 -8.57
C LEU A 363 15.16 19.36 -7.06
N VAL A 364 15.16 18.30 -6.27
CA VAL A 364 15.30 18.36 -4.81
C VAL A 364 16.59 17.71 -4.36
N ARG A 365 17.21 18.27 -3.31
CA ARG A 365 18.41 17.74 -2.67
C ARG A 365 18.33 17.89 -1.16
N ILE A 366 18.97 16.98 -0.42
CA ILE A 366 19.11 17.11 1.02
C ILE A 366 20.01 18.30 1.38
N THR A 367 19.71 19.01 2.48
CA THR A 367 20.56 20.08 3.03
C THR A 367 21.54 19.53 4.07
N ASP A 368 22.55 20.31 4.46
CA ASP A 368 23.47 19.94 5.54
C ASP A 368 22.72 19.67 6.87
N LEU A 369 21.64 20.42 7.12
CA LEU A 369 20.76 20.17 8.26
C LEU A 369 20.00 18.85 8.08
N GLY A 370 19.44 18.60 6.89
CA GLY A 370 18.79 17.34 6.55
C GLY A 370 19.69 16.13 6.81
N GLU A 371 20.96 16.21 6.42
CA GLU A 371 21.93 15.14 6.70
C GLU A 371 22.20 14.96 8.19
N ARG A 372 22.33 16.05 8.95
CA ARG A 372 22.54 16.00 10.40
C ARG A 372 21.36 15.38 11.13
N VAL A 373 20.14 15.72 10.71
CA VAL A 373 18.91 15.13 11.23
C VAL A 373 18.83 13.64 10.89
N LEU A 374 19.09 13.27 9.63
CA LEU A 374 19.10 11.86 9.19
C LEU A 374 20.13 11.01 9.96
N ARG A 375 21.26 11.60 10.38
CA ARG A 375 22.26 10.94 11.24
C ARG A 375 21.90 10.94 12.74
N GLY A 376 20.78 11.53 13.15
CA GLY A 376 20.37 11.65 14.56
C GLY A 376 21.22 12.63 15.38
N THR A 377 22.03 13.47 14.73
CA THR A 377 22.86 14.48 15.43
C THR A 377 22.10 15.76 15.79
N VAL A 378 20.95 15.96 15.15
CA VAL A 378 19.96 17.00 15.45
C VAL A 378 18.60 16.34 15.43
N ASN A 379 17.73 16.67 16.39
CA ASN A 379 16.35 16.19 16.34
C ASN A 379 15.48 17.21 15.62
N TRP A 380 14.70 16.76 14.63
CA TRP A 380 13.84 17.61 13.81
C TRP A 380 12.85 18.42 14.64
N LEU A 381 12.37 17.89 15.76
CA LEU A 381 11.46 18.61 16.66
C LEU A 381 12.12 19.84 17.30
N ASP A 382 13.44 19.90 17.40
CA ASP A 382 14.17 21.08 17.91
C ASP A 382 14.31 22.19 16.86
N CYS A 383 13.98 21.91 15.60
CA CYS A 383 13.99 22.87 14.49
C CYS A 383 12.63 23.56 14.28
N ALA A 384 11.70 23.42 15.23
CA ALA A 384 10.34 23.98 15.20
C ALA A 384 9.57 23.67 13.90
N PRO A 385 9.39 22.39 13.55
CA PRO A 385 8.60 22.00 12.38
C PRO A 385 7.15 22.43 12.53
N ALA A 386 6.47 22.62 11.40
CA ALA A 386 5.05 22.95 11.38
C ALA A 386 4.22 21.89 12.13
N GLU A 387 3.15 22.36 12.78
CA GLU A 387 2.17 21.50 13.41
C GLU A 387 1.56 20.55 12.38
N ARG A 388 1.35 19.29 12.79
CA ARG A 388 0.70 18.28 11.96
C ARG A 388 -0.04 17.26 12.81
N TRP A 389 -0.77 16.39 12.14
CA TRP A 389 -1.52 15.30 12.76
C TRP A 389 -1.10 13.95 12.22
N VAL A 390 -1.23 12.93 13.06
CA VAL A 390 -1.13 11.52 12.69
C VAL A 390 -2.26 10.79 13.42
N GLY A 391 -3.29 10.35 12.69
CA GLY A 391 -4.48 9.84 13.36
C GLY A 391 -5.13 10.93 14.23
N GLY A 392 -5.54 10.54 15.43
CA GLY A 392 -6.00 11.46 16.48
C GLY A 392 -4.89 12.21 17.22
N VAL A 393 -3.62 11.98 16.89
CA VAL A 393 -2.49 12.58 17.61
C VAL A 393 -2.04 13.88 16.96
N GLN A 394 -2.23 14.99 17.68
CA GLN A 394 -1.69 16.29 17.31
C GLN A 394 -0.20 16.37 17.70
N ILE A 395 0.63 16.79 16.75
CA ILE A 395 2.08 16.95 16.92
C ILE A 395 2.42 18.43 16.92
N VAL A 396 2.70 18.96 18.11
CA VAL A 396 3.20 20.32 18.33
C VAL A 396 4.57 20.22 18.98
N ALA A 397 5.63 20.64 18.27
CA ALA A 397 7.01 20.47 18.70
C ALA A 397 7.29 21.07 20.09
N GLU A 398 6.67 22.21 20.39
CA GLU A 398 6.85 22.94 21.65
C GLU A 398 6.11 22.30 22.85
N GLN A 399 5.19 21.37 22.62
CA GLN A 399 4.29 20.83 23.66
C GLN A 399 4.60 19.38 24.03
N LYS A 400 5.89 18.98 24.06
CA LYS A 400 6.33 17.60 24.37
C LYS A 400 5.51 16.57 23.58
N PRO A 401 5.64 16.53 22.26
CA PRO A 401 4.82 15.67 21.42
C PRO A 401 5.07 14.19 21.77
N TRP A 402 4.12 13.33 21.39
CA TRP A 402 4.37 11.89 21.38
C TRP A 402 5.46 11.56 20.36
N VAL A 403 6.36 10.64 20.74
CA VAL A 403 7.40 10.08 19.88
C VAL A 403 7.28 8.58 19.83
N VAL A 404 7.88 7.96 18.81
CA VAL A 404 7.86 6.50 18.60
C VAL A 404 9.27 5.93 18.44
N SER A 405 9.52 4.75 19.02
CA SER A 405 10.75 3.97 18.77
C SER A 405 10.67 3.19 17.45
N GLU A 406 11.80 2.69 16.97
CA GLU A 406 11.82 1.76 15.82
C GLU A 406 11.02 0.47 16.08
N HIS A 407 10.80 0.11 17.35
CA HIS A 407 10.03 -1.06 17.77
C HIS A 407 8.54 -0.75 18.01
N GLY A 408 8.11 0.50 17.89
CA GLY A 408 6.71 0.91 18.04
C GLY A 408 6.31 1.30 19.48
N ASP A 409 7.26 1.47 20.39
CA ASP A 409 6.98 2.01 21.73
C ASP A 409 6.73 3.51 21.65
N VAL A 410 5.75 4.02 22.40
CA VAL A 410 5.38 5.44 22.40
C VAL A 410 5.48 6.08 23.77
N TRP A 411 6.00 7.29 23.83
CA TRP A 411 6.06 8.11 25.04
C TRP A 411 6.06 9.61 24.69
N ARG A 412 5.88 10.46 25.69
CA ARG A 412 5.99 11.92 25.57
C ARG A 412 7.44 12.36 25.69
N ARG A 413 7.93 13.17 24.74
CA ARG A 413 9.31 13.66 24.70
C ARG A 413 9.71 14.48 25.93
#